data_AF-A0A1G3CN08-F1
#
_entry.id   AF-A0A1G3CN08-F1
#
_cell.length_a   1.000
_cell.length_b   1.000
_cell.length_c   1.000
_cell.angle_alpha   90.00
_cell.angle_beta   90.00
_cell.angle_gamma   90.00
#
_symmetry.space_group_name_H-M   'P 1'
#
loop_
_entity.id
_entity.type
_entity.pdbx_description
1 polymer ?
#
loop_
_entity_poly.entity_id
_entity_poly.type
_entity_poly.pdbx_seq_one_letter_code
_entity_poly.pdbx_strand_id
1 'polypeptide(L)'
;MSIKTGKVEKLLKIAQEQGFSEVTIFDCIPSGRFLKDTSKILTAEDRKQFITITRKYHEMNHPMGINCMSIINSPRVVGCYGAQSQFYMTAYGDINPCDFNPINFGNVREMPIPEIWKKMITHPDFSKRYPTCRMQSKAYREKYIDPLPKNVRLPVKIEDIASVEIADQESTLAGVR
;
A
#
# COMPACT_ATOMS: atom_id res chain seq x y z
N MET A 1 -14.79 5.53 10.65
CA MET A 1 -14.37 5.18 9.27
C MET A 1 -15.54 5.40 8.33
N SER A 2 -15.35 5.95 7.12
CA SER A 2 -16.45 6.39 6.23
C SER A 2 -17.46 5.31 5.85
N ILE A 3 -17.03 4.05 5.84
CA ILE A 3 -17.91 2.89 5.61
C ILE A 3 -18.93 2.72 6.75
N LYS A 4 -18.51 2.91 8.00
CA LYS A 4 -19.36 2.78 9.20
C LYS A 4 -20.39 3.90 9.35
N THR A 5 -20.22 5.00 8.61
CA THR A 5 -21.09 6.19 8.71
C THR A 5 -22.02 6.34 7.51
N GLY A 6 -22.11 5.34 6.64
CA GLY A 6 -22.96 5.36 5.43
C GLY A 6 -22.51 6.35 4.35
N LYS A 7 -21.39 7.06 4.55
CA LYS A 7 -20.89 8.06 3.59
C LYS A 7 -20.47 7.43 2.26
N VAL A 8 -19.96 6.21 2.29
CA VAL A 8 -19.60 5.44 1.07
C VAL A 8 -20.83 5.23 0.20
N GLU A 9 -21.93 4.72 0.78
CA GLU A 9 -23.15 4.46 0.02
C GLU A 9 -23.78 5.74 -0.54
N LYS A 10 -23.72 6.85 0.21
CA LYS A 10 -24.16 8.16 -0.28
C LYS A 10 -23.37 8.60 -1.51
N LEU A 11 -22.05 8.42 -1.53
CA LEU A 11 -21.22 8.75 -2.69
C LEU A 11 -21.50 7.84 -3.88
N LEU A 12 -21.71 6.54 -3.64
CA LEU A 12 -22.05 5.59 -4.70
C LEU A 12 -23.41 5.92 -5.33
N LYS A 13 -24.39 6.33 -4.53
CA LYS A 13 -25.69 6.79 -5.05
C LYS A 13 -25.52 8.02 -5.95
N ILE A 14 -24.73 9.00 -5.53
CA ILE A 14 -24.43 10.19 -6.36
C ILE A 14 -23.76 9.77 -7.67
N ALA A 15 -22.77 8.87 -7.62
CA ALA A 15 -22.10 8.39 -8.83
C ALA A 15 -23.08 7.68 -9.78
N GLN A 16 -23.98 6.85 -9.26
CA GLN A 16 -25.00 6.18 -10.08
C GLN A 16 -25.97 7.20 -10.70
N GLU A 17 -26.43 8.19 -9.94
CA GLU A 17 -27.34 9.26 -10.43
C GLU A 17 -26.68 10.14 -11.50
N GLN A 18 -25.37 10.32 -11.44
CA GLN A 18 -24.58 11.06 -12.43
C GLN A 18 -24.17 10.21 -13.65
N GLY A 19 -24.56 8.94 -13.70
CA GLY A 19 -24.30 8.06 -14.84
C GLY A 19 -22.87 7.53 -14.94
N PHE A 20 -22.12 7.47 -13.82
CA PHE A 20 -20.80 6.83 -13.82
C PHE A 20 -20.95 5.32 -14.11
N SER A 21 -20.09 4.80 -14.98
CA SER A 21 -20.06 3.36 -15.29
C SER A 21 -19.37 2.54 -14.19
N GLU A 22 -18.39 3.15 -13.50
CA GLU A 22 -17.59 2.48 -12.48
C GLU A 22 -17.13 3.45 -11.37
N VAL A 23 -17.04 2.93 -10.14
CA VAL A 23 -16.34 3.54 -9.01
C VAL A 23 -15.31 2.56 -8.45
N THR A 24 -14.04 2.97 -8.45
CA THR A 24 -12.97 2.28 -7.72
C THR A 24 -12.81 2.87 -6.31
N ILE A 25 -12.78 2.00 -5.30
CA ILE A 25 -12.63 2.37 -3.89
C ILE A 25 -11.26 1.89 -3.40
N PHE A 26 -10.41 2.84 -3.02
CA PHE A 26 -9.11 2.57 -2.42
C PHE A 26 -9.20 2.50 -0.90
N ASP A 27 -8.43 1.58 -0.33
CA ASP A 27 -8.21 1.47 1.11
C ASP A 27 -7.41 2.67 1.62
N CYS A 28 -7.55 2.98 2.91
CA CYS A 28 -6.61 3.88 3.56
C CYS A 28 -5.31 3.10 3.86
N ILE A 29 -4.38 3.15 2.91
CA ILE A 29 -3.07 2.51 3.02
C ILE A 29 -2.09 3.46 3.73
N PRO A 30 -1.49 3.07 4.88
CA PRO A 30 -0.53 3.93 5.57
C PRO A 30 0.69 4.23 4.70
N SER A 31 0.82 5.49 4.29
CA SER A 31 1.83 5.96 3.34
C SER A 31 2.06 7.47 3.51
N GLY A 32 3.16 7.99 2.97
CA GLY A 32 3.51 9.42 3.03
C GLY A 32 3.55 9.96 4.46
N ARG A 33 2.94 11.12 4.71
CA ARG A 33 2.87 11.74 6.05
C ARG A 33 2.12 10.90 7.09
N PHE A 34 1.34 9.92 6.63
CA PHE A 34 0.54 9.01 7.43
C PHE A 34 1.18 7.60 7.54
N LEU A 35 2.43 7.43 7.11
CA LEU A 35 3.11 6.13 7.01
C LEU A 35 3.09 5.29 8.30
N LYS A 36 3.23 5.94 9.46
CA LYS A 36 3.29 5.30 10.78
C LYS A 36 1.93 5.13 11.45
N ASP A 37 0.88 5.77 10.95
CA ASP A 37 -0.45 5.68 11.53
C ASP A 37 -1.23 4.53 10.87
N THR A 38 -1.48 3.47 11.63
CA THR A 38 -2.23 2.29 11.18
C THR A 38 -3.68 2.30 11.63
N SER A 39 -4.14 3.34 12.33
CA SER A 39 -5.48 3.42 12.94
C SER A 39 -6.62 3.40 11.92
N LYS A 40 -6.31 3.66 10.64
CA LYS A 40 -7.29 3.70 9.54
C LYS A 40 -7.23 2.48 8.63
N ILE A 41 -6.36 1.50 8.92
CA ILE A 41 -6.40 0.23 8.20
C ILE A 41 -7.78 -0.41 8.45
N LEU A 42 -8.42 -0.87 7.37
CA LEU A 42 -9.71 -1.53 7.45
C LEU A 42 -9.65 -2.73 8.40
N THR A 43 -10.72 -2.96 9.17
CA THR A 43 -10.91 -4.20 9.91
C THR A 43 -11.47 -5.30 9.00
N ALA A 44 -11.53 -6.54 9.50
CA ALA A 44 -12.20 -7.63 8.78
C ALA A 44 -13.69 -7.32 8.54
N GLU A 45 -14.33 -6.66 9.51
CA GLU A 45 -15.74 -6.29 9.41
C GLU A 45 -15.98 -5.19 8.37
N ASP A 46 -15.11 -4.18 8.32
CA ASP A 46 -15.19 -3.15 7.28
C ASP A 46 -15.08 -3.75 5.87
N ARG A 47 -14.19 -4.75 5.68
CA ARG A 47 -14.05 -5.46 4.39
C ARG A 47 -15.29 -6.26 4.03
N LYS A 48 -15.96 -6.89 5.01
CA LYS A 48 -17.24 -7.58 4.78
C LYS A 48 -18.33 -6.60 4.33
N GLN A 49 -18.40 -5.41 4.93
CA GLN A 49 -19.35 -4.37 4.52
C GLN A 49 -19.11 -3.95 3.06
N PHE A 50 -17.86 -3.77 2.64
CA PHE A 50 -17.54 -3.50 1.23
C PHE A 50 -17.96 -4.63 0.30
N ILE A 51 -17.76 -5.90 0.65
CA ILE A 51 -18.23 -7.04 -0.15
C ILE A 51 -19.75 -6.98 -0.33
N THR A 52 -20.49 -6.71 0.75
CA THR A 52 -21.95 -6.59 0.71
C THR A 52 -22.40 -5.45 -0.19
N ILE A 53 -21.77 -4.28 -0.10
CA ILE A 53 -22.09 -3.11 -0.93
C ILE A 53 -21.76 -3.38 -2.40
N THR A 54 -20.57 -3.92 -2.71
CA THR A 54 -20.16 -4.26 -4.07
C THR A 54 -21.18 -5.20 -4.72
N ARG A 55 -21.54 -6.29 -4.02
CA ARG A 55 -22.53 -7.25 -4.51
C ARG A 55 -23.88 -6.59 -4.74
N LYS A 56 -24.36 -5.77 -3.81
CA LYS A 56 -25.63 -5.03 -3.93
C LYS A 56 -25.70 -4.21 -5.21
N TYR A 57 -24.64 -3.48 -5.59
CA TYR A 57 -24.63 -2.65 -6.81
C TYR A 57 -24.48 -3.48 -8.09
N HIS A 58 -23.77 -4.60 -8.04
CA HIS A 58 -23.65 -5.52 -9.20
C HIS A 58 -24.95 -6.28 -9.51
N GLU A 59 -25.79 -6.52 -8.50
CA GLU A 59 -27.06 -7.24 -8.64
C GLU A 59 -28.27 -6.32 -8.97
N MET A 60 -28.06 -5.00 -9.12
CA MET A 60 -29.13 -4.07 -9.50
C MET A 60 -29.52 -4.20 -10.98
N ASN A 61 -30.77 -3.83 -11.31
CA ASN A 61 -31.25 -3.79 -12.70
C ASN A 61 -30.41 -2.87 -13.62
N HIS A 62 -29.86 -1.79 -13.05
CA HIS A 62 -28.90 -0.91 -13.73
C HIS A 62 -27.57 -0.94 -12.95
N PRO A 63 -26.72 -1.96 -13.18
CA PRO A 63 -25.53 -2.16 -12.39
C PRO A 63 -24.48 -1.08 -12.67
N MET A 64 -23.74 -0.68 -11.63
CA MET A 64 -22.55 0.16 -11.72
C MET A 64 -21.36 -0.65 -11.22
N GLY A 65 -20.23 -0.60 -11.92
CA GLY A 65 -19.03 -1.32 -11.52
C GLY A 65 -18.49 -0.79 -10.20
N ILE A 66 -18.45 -1.63 -9.15
CA ILE A 66 -17.79 -1.28 -7.89
C ILE A 66 -16.51 -2.10 -7.73
N ASN A 67 -15.36 -1.45 -7.86
CA ASN A 67 -14.05 -2.07 -7.72
C ASN A 67 -13.42 -1.69 -6.38
N CYS A 68 -13.56 -2.56 -5.38
CA CYS A 68 -12.96 -2.36 -4.06
C CYS A 68 -11.56 -2.97 -4.01
N MET A 69 -10.52 -2.13 -3.87
CA MET A 69 -9.14 -2.58 -3.81
C MET A 69 -8.85 -3.47 -2.58
N SER A 70 -9.57 -3.29 -1.47
CA SER A 70 -9.51 -4.21 -0.31
C SER A 70 -9.93 -5.63 -0.61
N ILE A 71 -10.80 -5.83 -1.61
CA ILE A 71 -11.26 -7.16 -2.05
C ILE A 71 -10.28 -7.70 -3.09
N ILE A 72 -9.91 -6.89 -4.08
CA ILE A 72 -9.01 -7.26 -5.16
C ILE A 72 -7.61 -7.63 -4.62
N ASN A 73 -7.08 -6.84 -3.68
CA ASN A 73 -5.81 -7.12 -3.01
C ASN A 73 -5.94 -8.07 -1.82
N SER A 74 -7.02 -8.85 -1.74
CA SER A 74 -7.20 -9.88 -0.71
C SER A 74 -6.74 -11.27 -1.19
N PRO A 75 -6.61 -12.24 -0.27
CA PRO A 75 -6.24 -13.60 -0.63
C PRO A 75 -7.28 -14.30 -1.51
N ARG A 76 -8.51 -13.77 -1.55
CA ARG A 76 -9.63 -14.33 -2.33
C ARG A 76 -9.52 -14.04 -3.82
N VAL A 77 -8.75 -13.01 -4.20
CA VAL A 77 -8.66 -12.56 -5.59
C VAL A 77 -7.18 -12.55 -6.01
N VAL A 78 -6.55 -11.38 -6.18
CA VAL A 78 -5.17 -11.32 -6.69
C VAL A 78 -4.14 -11.25 -5.56
N GLY A 79 -4.41 -10.47 -4.52
CA GLY A 79 -3.43 -10.14 -3.49
C GLY A 79 -2.58 -8.93 -3.88
N CYS A 80 -1.35 -8.84 -3.36
CA CYS A 80 -0.45 -7.72 -3.65
C CYS A 80 0.06 -7.75 -5.09
N TYR A 81 -0.08 -6.63 -5.81
CA TYR A 81 0.50 -6.46 -7.16
C TYR A 81 1.99 -6.08 -7.14
N GLY A 82 2.43 -5.43 -6.06
CA GLY A 82 3.76 -4.82 -6.04
C GLY A 82 4.86 -5.86 -6.08
N ALA A 83 5.84 -5.65 -6.96
CA ALA A 83 6.89 -6.63 -7.26
C ALA A 83 6.37 -8.00 -7.76
N GLN A 84 5.18 -8.02 -8.37
CA GLN A 84 4.62 -9.23 -9.00
C GLN A 84 4.21 -8.91 -10.44
N SER A 85 3.29 -7.96 -10.60
CA SER A 85 2.81 -7.48 -11.90
C SER A 85 2.87 -5.95 -12.03
N GLN A 86 3.33 -5.26 -10.98
CA GLN A 86 3.40 -3.81 -10.90
C GLN A 86 4.70 -3.34 -10.23
N PHE A 87 5.18 -2.19 -10.69
CA PHE A 87 6.07 -1.29 -9.97
C PHE A 87 5.57 0.15 -10.13
N TYR A 88 6.14 1.08 -9.38
CA TYR A 88 5.91 2.52 -9.49
C TYR A 88 7.24 3.25 -9.67
N MET A 89 7.28 4.23 -10.56
CA MET A 89 8.44 5.11 -10.74
C MET A 89 8.11 6.49 -10.15
N THR A 90 8.93 6.97 -9.21
CA THR A 90 8.80 8.35 -8.70
C THR A 90 9.13 9.36 -9.80
N ALA A 91 8.73 10.62 -9.60
CA ALA A 91 9.17 11.72 -10.49
C ALA A 91 10.71 11.89 -10.51
N TYR A 92 11.41 11.36 -9.51
CA TYR A 92 12.87 11.34 -9.44
C TYR A 92 13.48 10.04 -9.98
N GLY A 93 12.70 9.13 -10.53
CA GLY A 93 13.20 7.92 -11.19
C GLY A 93 13.41 6.72 -10.29
N ASP A 94 13.08 6.78 -9.00
CA ASP A 94 13.19 5.64 -8.09
C ASP A 94 12.08 4.62 -8.41
N ILE A 95 12.44 3.34 -8.48
CA ILE A 95 11.51 2.25 -8.75
C ILE A 95 11.12 1.56 -7.44
N ASN A 96 9.86 1.72 -7.07
CA ASN A 96 9.24 1.14 -5.88
C ASN A 96 8.32 -0.03 -6.28
N PRO A 97 8.01 -0.97 -5.36
CA PRO A 97 7.05 -2.04 -5.60
C PRO A 97 5.64 -1.53 -5.95
N CYS A 98 5.22 -0.42 -5.37
CA CYS A 98 4.01 0.32 -5.72
C CYS A 98 4.15 1.77 -5.23
N ASP A 99 3.16 2.60 -5.57
CA ASP A 99 3.05 4.00 -5.16
C ASP A 99 2.96 4.20 -3.64
N PHE A 100 2.42 3.22 -2.91
CA PHE A 100 2.34 3.28 -1.44
C PHE A 100 3.61 2.84 -0.72
N ASN A 101 4.46 2.03 -1.36
CA ASN A 101 5.62 1.42 -0.71
C ASN A 101 6.84 2.33 -0.85
N PRO A 102 7.40 2.85 0.25
CA PRO A 102 8.50 3.80 0.18
C PRO A 102 9.88 3.12 0.09
N ILE A 103 9.94 1.82 -0.17
CA ILE A 103 11.21 1.09 -0.34
C ILE A 103 11.49 0.95 -1.83
N ASN A 104 12.61 1.51 -2.31
CA ASN A 104 12.99 1.44 -3.71
C ASN A 104 14.08 0.38 -3.96
N PHE A 105 14.11 -0.13 -5.19
CA PHE A 105 15.09 -1.13 -5.64
C PHE A 105 16.18 -0.54 -6.54
N GLY A 106 16.12 0.74 -6.85
CA GLY A 106 17.07 1.43 -7.72
C GLY A 106 16.45 2.64 -8.38
N ASN A 107 17.28 3.40 -9.10
CA ASN A 107 16.87 4.59 -9.83
C ASN A 107 17.20 4.43 -11.32
N VAL A 108 16.28 4.82 -12.21
CA VAL A 108 16.46 4.68 -13.67
C VAL A 108 17.59 5.54 -14.25
N ARG A 109 18.08 6.52 -13.50
CA ARG A 109 19.28 7.30 -13.86
C ARG A 109 20.58 6.55 -13.61
N GLU A 110 20.54 5.50 -12.79
CA GLU A 110 21.70 4.71 -12.36
C GLU A 110 21.67 3.28 -12.94
N MET A 111 20.48 2.70 -13.10
CA MET A 111 20.29 1.29 -13.47
C MET A 111 19.11 1.14 -14.45
N PRO A 112 19.24 0.33 -15.52
CA PRO A 112 18.13 0.07 -16.44
C PRO A 112 16.93 -0.59 -15.74
N ILE A 113 15.71 -0.23 -16.15
CA ILE A 113 14.46 -0.78 -15.59
C ILE A 113 14.45 -2.33 -15.54
N PRO A 114 14.88 -3.08 -16.58
CA PRO A 114 14.89 -4.54 -16.52
C PRO A 114 15.77 -5.10 -15.39
N GLU A 115 16.88 -4.45 -15.07
CA GLU A 115 17.77 -4.85 -13.98
C GLU A 115 17.15 -4.52 -12.62
N ILE A 116 16.54 -3.33 -12.47
CA ILE A 116 15.85 -2.96 -11.23
C ILE A 116 14.65 -3.89 -10.98
N TRP A 117 13.88 -4.21 -12.03
CA TRP A 117 12.77 -5.15 -11.96
C TRP A 117 13.25 -6.54 -11.55
N LYS A 118 14.29 -7.07 -12.21
CA LYS A 118 14.90 -8.37 -11.88
C LYS A 118 15.33 -8.39 -10.41
N LYS A 119 16.08 -7.38 -9.97
CA LYS A 119 16.53 -7.22 -8.58
C LYS A 119 15.35 -7.26 -7.60
N MET A 120 14.27 -6.55 -7.92
CA MET A 120 13.06 -6.52 -7.08
C MET A 120 12.35 -7.88 -7.02
N ILE A 121 12.09 -8.53 -8.16
CA ILE A 121 11.36 -9.80 -8.18
C ILE A 121 12.19 -11.01 -7.73
N THR A 122 13.53 -10.88 -7.65
CA THR A 122 14.39 -11.93 -7.08
C THR A 122 14.67 -11.74 -5.58
N HIS A 123 14.30 -10.59 -5.01
CA HIS A 123 14.54 -10.33 -3.58
C HIS A 123 13.75 -11.33 -2.70
N PRO A 124 14.34 -11.92 -1.64
CA PRO A 124 13.69 -12.96 -0.83
C PRO A 124 12.28 -12.59 -0.34
N ASP A 125 12.09 -11.37 0.13
CA ASP A 125 10.78 -10.88 0.63
C ASP A 125 9.78 -10.43 -0.45
N PHE A 126 10.21 -10.33 -1.72
CA PHE A 126 9.38 -9.85 -2.82
C PHE A 126 9.16 -10.88 -3.93
N SER A 127 10.00 -11.92 -3.99
CA SER A 127 9.99 -13.00 -4.98
C SER A 127 8.77 -13.93 -4.90
N LYS A 128 8.05 -13.90 -3.78
CA LYS A 128 6.83 -14.69 -3.59
C LYS A 128 5.60 -13.80 -3.60
N ARG A 129 4.52 -14.32 -4.20
CA ARG A 129 3.18 -13.73 -4.13
C ARG A 129 2.82 -13.46 -2.67
N TYR A 130 2.38 -12.24 -2.39
CA TYR A 130 1.90 -11.85 -1.07
C TYR A 130 0.36 -11.77 -1.08
N PRO A 131 -0.34 -12.46 -0.17
CA PRO A 131 -1.79 -12.65 -0.26
C PRO A 131 -2.60 -11.39 0.08
N THR A 132 -2.00 -10.39 0.73
CA THR A 132 -2.62 -9.11 1.09
C THR A 132 -1.73 -7.92 0.72
N CYS A 133 -2.22 -6.69 0.81
CA CYS A 133 -1.35 -5.51 0.67
C CYS A 133 -0.21 -5.53 1.72
N ARG A 134 1.05 -5.56 1.25
CA ARG A 134 2.24 -5.56 2.13
C ARG A 134 2.25 -4.35 3.09
N MET A 135 1.86 -3.17 2.61
CA MET A 135 1.81 -1.94 3.43
C MET A 135 0.76 -1.98 4.56
N GLN A 136 -0.21 -2.90 4.49
CA GLN A 136 -1.20 -3.15 5.55
C GLN A 136 -0.82 -4.36 6.43
N SER A 137 0.23 -5.12 6.09
CA SER A 137 0.66 -6.29 6.84
C SER A 137 1.54 -5.91 8.02
N LYS A 138 1.20 -6.40 9.22
CA LYS A 138 1.98 -6.18 10.44
C LYS A 138 3.44 -6.63 10.26
N ALA A 139 3.65 -7.86 9.80
CA ALA A 139 5.00 -8.43 9.65
C ALA A 139 5.86 -7.66 8.63
N TYR A 140 5.27 -7.19 7.53
CA TYR A 140 6.01 -6.39 6.55
C TYR A 140 6.39 -5.03 7.14
N ARG A 141 5.47 -4.41 7.88
CA ARG A 141 5.69 -3.11 8.50
C ARG A 141 6.76 -3.15 9.58
N GLU A 142 6.71 -4.15 10.47
CA GLU A 142 7.70 -4.35 11.52
C GLU A 142 9.11 -4.49 10.94
N LYS A 143 9.24 -5.10 9.76
CA LYS A 143 10.53 -5.30 9.10
C LYS A 143 11.01 -4.08 8.29
N TYR A 144 10.12 -3.41 7.56
CA TYR A 144 10.51 -2.43 6.53
C TYR A 144 10.09 -0.99 6.82
N ILE A 145 9.02 -0.81 7.58
CA ILE A 145 8.37 0.50 7.74
C ILE A 145 8.61 1.05 9.12
N ASP A 146 8.36 0.27 10.17
CA ASP A 146 8.42 0.69 11.56
C ASP A 146 9.84 1.05 12.03
N PRO A 147 10.93 0.40 11.54
CA PRO A 147 12.30 0.82 11.82
C PRO A 147 12.71 2.16 11.21
N LEU A 148 12.01 2.65 10.18
CA LEU A 148 12.38 3.90 9.51
C LEU A 148 12.28 5.10 10.48
N PRO A 149 13.30 5.97 10.57
CA PRO A 149 13.24 7.19 11.37
C PRO A 149 12.06 8.09 10.94
N LYS A 150 11.48 8.84 11.88
CA LYS A 150 10.29 9.70 11.59
C LYS A 150 10.54 10.73 10.47
N ASN A 151 11.78 11.22 10.35
CA ASN A 151 12.16 12.27 9.42
C ASN A 151 13.00 11.77 8.24
N VAL A 152 13.01 10.45 7.99
CA VAL A 152 13.76 9.90 6.86
C VAL A 152 13.20 10.42 5.54
N ARG A 153 14.09 10.73 4.59
CA ARG A 153 13.69 11.07 3.22
C ARG A 153 13.26 9.81 2.49
N LEU A 154 12.05 9.81 1.95
CA LEU A 154 11.50 8.69 1.17
C LEU A 154 11.62 8.94 -0.35
N PRO A 155 11.74 7.89 -1.18
CA PRO A 155 11.89 6.49 -0.78
C PRO A 155 13.30 6.15 -0.28
N VAL A 156 13.43 5.07 0.49
CA VAL A 156 14.69 4.53 1.03
C VAL A 156 15.11 3.33 0.19
N LYS A 157 16.42 3.16 -0.09
CA LYS A 157 16.91 2.01 -0.85
C LYS A 157 16.76 0.73 -0.02
N ILE A 158 16.39 -0.38 -0.65
CA ILE A 158 16.22 -1.68 0.02
C ILE A 158 17.48 -2.10 0.80
N GLU A 159 18.67 -1.73 0.33
CA GLU A 159 19.96 -1.99 0.97
C GLU A 159 20.13 -1.24 2.30
N ASP A 160 19.53 -0.05 2.41
CA ASP A 160 19.70 0.82 3.58
C ASP A 160 18.84 0.35 4.77
N ILE A 161 17.87 -0.55 4.54
CA ILE A 161 16.95 -0.98 5.60
C ILE A 161 17.63 -1.94 6.58
N ALA A 162 18.56 -2.77 6.11
CA ALA A 162 19.35 -3.64 6.98
C ALA A 162 20.37 -2.86 7.84
N SER A 163 20.74 -1.64 7.43
CA SER A 163 21.68 -0.78 8.16
C SER A 163 21.00 0.19 9.13
N VAL A 164 19.68 0.36 9.05
CA VAL A 164 18.90 1.24 9.95
C VAL A 164 18.78 0.66 11.37
N GLU A 165 19.12 -0.61 11.62
CA GLU A 165 19.11 -1.20 12.98
C GLU A 165 20.20 -0.65 13.94
N ILE A 166 21.07 0.30 13.54
CA ILE A 166 22.20 0.75 14.39
C ILE A 166 22.30 2.27 14.59
N ALA A 167 21.58 3.11 13.85
CA ALA A 167 21.87 4.56 13.86
C ALA A 167 21.21 5.39 14.99
N ASP A 168 20.22 4.86 15.73
CA ASP A 168 19.44 5.64 16.72
C ASP A 168 19.81 5.37 18.20
N GLN A 169 20.96 4.74 18.49
CA GLN A 169 21.45 4.58 19.88
C GLN A 169 22.62 5.48 20.27
N GLU A 170 23.16 6.33 19.40
CA GLU A 170 24.32 7.19 19.73
C GLU A 170 24.01 8.64 20.13
N SER A 171 22.75 9.02 20.37
CA SER A 171 22.42 10.39 20.81
C SER A 171 21.94 10.54 22.27
N THR A 172 22.02 9.51 23.11
CA THR A 172 21.56 9.57 24.52
C THR A 172 22.64 9.37 25.58
N LEU A 173 23.94 9.35 25.22
CA LEU A 173 25.04 9.26 26.21
C LEU A 173 26.01 10.46 26.23
N ALA A 174 25.75 11.52 25.46
CA ALA A 174 26.58 12.75 25.48
C ALA A 174 26.04 13.87 26.39
N GLY A 175 25.15 13.54 27.35
CA GLY A 175 24.36 14.54 28.09
C GLY A 175 24.32 14.40 29.62
N VAL A 176 25.24 13.65 30.24
CA VAL A 176 25.40 13.66 31.70
C VAL A 176 26.86 13.92 32.02
N ARG A 177 27.17 15.20 32.27
CA ARG A 177 28.24 15.61 33.18
C ARG A 177 27.61 16.02 34.49
#